data_AF-A0A963X412-F1
#
_entry.id   AF-A0A963X412-F1
#
_cell.length_a   1.000
_cell.length_b   1.000
_cell.length_c   1.000
_cell.angle_alpha   90.00
_cell.angle_beta   90.00
_cell.angle_gamma   90.00
#
_symmetry.space_group_name_H-M   'P 1'
#
loop_
_entity.id
_entity.type
_entity.pdbx_description
1 polymer ?
#
loop_
_entity_poly.entity_id
_entity_poly.type
_entity_poly.pdbx_seq_one_letter_code
_entity_poly.pdbx_strand_id
1 'polypeptide(L)'
;MQFRKLTQTLHRWLALALVAQIALWMISGVVMSFLPIALVRGETAAAYGAAVELPVQNYFPPAGVIAQMGHAHRAELKNWMGRAVYVVSSPDGKALFDADTGERLSPLSEGDARRVALGDFVGDGEIERIELLRNPPNEFRGKVPVWRADFS
;
A
#
# COMPACT_ATOMS: atom_id res chain seq x y z
N MET A 1 -31.09 -39.30 -38.06
CA MET A 1 -30.35 -38.21 -38.75
C MET A 1 -30.30 -36.88 -37.98
N GLN A 2 -31.31 -36.52 -37.18
CA GLN A 2 -31.36 -35.23 -36.47
C GLN A 2 -30.31 -35.06 -35.35
N PHE A 3 -30.01 -36.13 -34.60
CA PHE A 3 -29.05 -36.07 -33.47
C PHE A 3 -27.63 -35.67 -33.91
N ARG A 4 -27.14 -36.23 -35.03
CA ARG A 4 -25.82 -35.88 -35.59
C ARG A 4 -25.73 -34.40 -36.01
N LYS A 5 -26.78 -33.87 -36.63
CA LYS A 5 -26.84 -32.46 -37.06
C LYS A 5 -26.89 -31.50 -35.86
N LEU A 6 -27.62 -31.89 -34.81
CA LEU A 6 -27.67 -31.13 -33.56
C LEU A 6 -26.30 -31.06 -32.88
N THR A 7 -25.63 -32.21 -32.70
CA THR A 7 -24.28 -32.26 -32.09
C THR A 7 -23.27 -31.42 -32.87
N GLN A 8 -23.27 -31.49 -34.20
CA GLN A 8 -22.36 -30.69 -35.04
C GLN A 8 -22.63 -29.18 -34.90
N THR A 9 -23.91 -28.79 -34.88
CA THR A 9 -24.30 -27.38 -34.74
C THR A 9 -23.90 -26.86 -33.36
N LEU A 10 -24.24 -27.59 -32.30
CA LEU A 10 -23.87 -27.26 -30.92
C LEU A 10 -22.35 -27.18 -30.73
N HIS A 11 -21.60 -28.16 -31.20
CA HIS A 11 -20.15 -28.17 -31.08
C HIS A 11 -19.52 -26.97 -31.79
N ARG A 12 -19.98 -26.62 -33.00
CA ARG A 12 -19.49 -25.45 -33.75
C ARG A 12 -19.74 -24.15 -32.99
N TRP A 13 -20.94 -23.96 -32.45
CA TRP A 13 -21.29 -22.75 -31.72
C TRP A 13 -20.60 -22.66 -30.36
N LEU A 14 -20.47 -23.77 -29.63
CA LEU A 14 -19.72 -23.83 -28.38
C LEU A 14 -18.23 -23.55 -28.60
N ALA A 15 -17.63 -24.12 -29.65
CA ALA A 15 -16.25 -23.84 -30.01
C ALA A 15 -16.05 -22.35 -30.35
N LEU A 16 -16.97 -21.76 -31.12
CA LEU A 16 -16.94 -20.32 -31.44
C LEU A 16 -17.05 -19.45 -30.18
N ALA A 17 -17.98 -19.77 -29.29
CA ALA A 17 -18.15 -19.05 -28.03
C ALA A 17 -16.89 -19.15 -27.15
N LEU A 18 -16.30 -20.35 -27.08
CA LEU A 18 -15.07 -20.58 -26.31
C LEU A 18 -13.88 -19.81 -26.90
N VAL A 19 -13.71 -19.82 -28.21
CA VAL A 19 -12.66 -19.06 -28.90
C VAL A 19 -12.85 -17.56 -28.68
N ALA A 20 -14.08 -17.05 -28.79
CA ALA A 20 -14.39 -15.66 -28.50
C ALA A 20 -14.06 -15.28 -27.05
N GLN A 21 -14.43 -16.13 -26.09
CA GLN A 21 -14.12 -15.93 -24.67
C GLN A 21 -12.61 -15.89 -24.42
N ILE A 22 -11.86 -16.84 -25.00
CA ILE A 22 -10.39 -16.88 -24.88
C ILE A 22 -9.76 -15.65 -25.53
N ALA A 23 -10.26 -15.22 -26.70
CA ALA A 23 -9.77 -14.01 -27.37
C ALA A 23 -9.99 -12.76 -26.51
N LEU A 24 -11.18 -12.58 -25.92
CA LEU A 24 -11.45 -11.48 -24.99
C LEU A 24 -10.54 -11.54 -23.76
N TRP A 25 -10.32 -12.73 -23.20
CA TRP A 25 -9.42 -12.93 -22.06
C TRP A 25 -7.97 -12.57 -22.40
N MET A 26 -7.47 -13.02 -23.55
CA MET A 26 -6.13 -12.67 -24.04
C MET A 26 -5.97 -11.18 -24.31
N ILE A 27 -6.96 -10.54 -24.95
CA ILE A 27 -6.96 -9.09 -25.19
C ILE A 27 -6.91 -8.33 -23.86
N SER A 28 -7.72 -8.74 -22.87
CA SER A 28 -7.68 -8.15 -21.53
C SER A 28 -6.29 -8.28 -20.90
N GLY A 29 -5.67 -9.46 -20.98
CA GLY A 29 -4.32 -9.69 -20.48
C GLY A 29 -3.27 -8.82 -21.16
N VAL A 30 -3.36 -8.66 -22.49
CA VAL A 30 -2.46 -7.78 -23.25
C VAL A 30 -2.64 -6.32 -22.85
N VAL A 31 -3.88 -5.84 -22.73
CA VAL A 31 -4.17 -4.47 -22.28
C VAL A 31 -3.60 -4.22 -20.88
N MET A 32 -3.82 -5.13 -19.93
CA MET A 32 -3.27 -5.01 -18.57
C MET A 32 -1.73 -5.05 -18.53
N SER A 33 -1.09 -5.77 -19.46
CA SER A 33 0.37 -5.85 -19.56
C SER A 33 0.99 -4.61 -20.22
N PHE A 34 0.28 -4.00 -21.17
CA PHE A 34 0.73 -2.80 -21.87
C PHE A 34 0.54 -1.52 -21.03
N LEU A 35 -0.49 -1.49 -20.17
CA LEU A 35 -0.70 -0.37 -19.26
C LEU A 35 0.32 -0.40 -18.11
N PRO A 36 0.82 0.76 -17.65
CA PRO A 36 1.66 0.83 -16.46
C PRO A 36 0.95 0.16 -15.28
N ILE A 37 1.64 -0.74 -14.57
CA ILE A 37 1.06 -1.51 -13.46
C ILE A 37 0.45 -0.60 -12.37
N ALA A 38 1.03 0.60 -12.18
CA ALA A 38 0.52 1.61 -11.27
C ALA A 38 -0.89 2.10 -11.65
N LEU A 39 -1.18 2.23 -12.95
CA LEU A 39 -2.51 2.63 -13.44
C LEU A 39 -3.54 1.53 -13.20
N VAL A 40 -3.16 0.27 -13.42
CA VAL A 40 -4.06 -0.89 -13.23
C VAL A 40 -4.39 -1.11 -11.74
N ARG A 41 -3.47 -0.76 -10.84
CA ARG A 41 -3.63 -0.91 -9.39
C ARG A 41 -4.27 0.30 -8.70
N GLY A 42 -4.57 1.37 -9.44
CA GLY A 42 -5.07 2.63 -8.87
C GLY A 42 -4.04 3.36 -8.00
N GLU A 43 -2.75 3.10 -8.20
CA GLU A 43 -1.64 3.74 -7.48
C GLU A 43 -1.42 5.20 -7.93
N THR A 44 -2.21 5.70 -8.89
CA THR A 44 -2.12 7.08 -9.40
C THR A 44 -2.43 8.14 -8.36
N ALA A 45 -3.16 7.78 -7.30
CA ALA A 45 -3.48 8.70 -6.21
C ALA A 45 -2.38 8.77 -5.13
N ALA A 46 -1.31 7.97 -5.23
CA ALA A 46 -0.22 7.95 -4.26
C ALA A 46 1.07 8.54 -4.85
N ALA A 47 1.61 9.57 -4.21
CA ALA A 47 2.86 10.19 -4.59
C ALA A 47 4.04 9.27 -4.22
N TYR A 48 4.53 8.50 -5.18
CA TYR A 48 5.83 7.84 -5.03
C TYR A 48 6.94 8.87 -5.27
N GLY A 49 7.31 9.60 -4.21
CA GLY A 49 8.47 10.48 -4.20
C GLY A 49 9.78 9.69 -4.25
N ALA A 50 10.82 10.30 -4.83
CA ALA A 50 12.19 9.75 -4.78
C ALA A 50 12.64 9.58 -3.32
N ALA A 51 13.46 8.57 -3.05
CA ALA A 51 14.03 8.35 -1.73
C ALA A 51 14.79 9.61 -1.30
N VAL A 52 14.28 10.30 -0.28
CA VAL A 52 14.92 11.51 0.24
C VAL A 52 16.19 11.09 0.97
N GLU A 53 17.31 11.72 0.61
CA GLU A 53 18.61 11.45 1.24
C GLU A 53 18.53 11.75 2.74
N LEU A 54 19.22 10.91 3.53
CA LEU A 54 19.38 11.14 4.96
C LEU A 54 20.59 12.06 5.17
N PRO A 55 20.47 13.12 5.99
CA PRO A 55 21.60 14.00 6.26
C PRO A 55 22.73 13.22 6.94
N VAL A 56 23.97 13.57 6.62
CA VAL A 56 25.14 13.00 7.30
C VAL A 56 25.35 13.74 8.62
N GLN A 57 24.93 13.12 9.71
CA GLN A 57 25.02 13.69 11.06
C GLN A 57 25.14 12.59 12.12
N ASN A 58 25.42 13.01 13.35
CA ASN A 58 25.41 12.12 14.50
C ASN A 58 23.97 11.95 15.01
N TYR A 59 23.34 10.85 14.62
CA TYR A 59 22.02 10.46 15.12
C TYR A 59 22.09 9.92 16.54
N PHE A 60 20.93 9.93 17.21
CA PHE A 60 20.73 9.28 18.49
C PHE A 60 21.17 7.79 18.42
N PRO A 61 21.89 7.26 19.42
CA PRO A 61 22.40 5.89 19.37
C PRO A 61 21.27 4.85 19.18
N PRO A 62 21.35 3.97 18.16
CA PRO A 62 20.31 2.96 17.92
C PRO A 62 20.03 2.06 19.13
N ALA A 63 21.06 1.79 19.95
CA ALA A 63 20.91 1.01 21.17
C ALA A 63 19.87 1.59 22.14
N GLY A 64 19.74 2.91 22.22
CA GLY A 64 18.79 3.58 23.11
C GLY A 64 17.33 3.42 22.66
N VAL A 65 17.05 3.43 21.35
CA VAL A 65 15.69 3.17 20.84
C VAL A 65 15.35 1.68 20.84
N ILE A 66 16.34 0.81 20.61
CA ILE A 66 16.18 -0.65 20.70
C ILE A 66 15.81 -1.05 22.13
N ALA A 67 16.45 -0.46 23.15
CA ALA A 67 16.18 -0.76 24.56
C ALA A 67 14.76 -0.39 25.00
N GLN A 68 14.08 0.54 24.30
CA GLN A 68 12.70 0.92 24.59
C GLN A 68 11.66 -0.10 24.07
N MET A 69 12.09 -1.09 23.28
CA MET A 69 11.24 -2.12 22.69
C MET A 69 11.70 -3.51 23.14
N GLY A 70 10.81 -4.26 23.81
CA GLY A 70 11.07 -5.65 24.17
C GLY A 70 11.34 -6.53 22.94
N HIS A 71 12.39 -7.35 22.98
CA HIS A 71 12.75 -8.29 21.91
C HIS A 71 12.85 -7.67 20.51
N ALA A 72 13.28 -6.41 20.41
CA ALA A 72 13.56 -5.79 19.13
C ALA A 72 14.64 -6.57 18.36
N HIS A 73 14.37 -6.85 17.10
CA HIS A 73 15.25 -7.66 16.23
C HIS A 73 15.70 -6.92 14.97
N ARG A 74 15.16 -5.72 14.72
CA ARG A 74 15.52 -4.89 13.58
C ARG A 74 15.30 -3.42 13.92
N ALA A 75 16.29 -2.58 13.61
CA ALA A 75 16.17 -1.13 13.65
C ALA A 75 16.62 -0.57 12.30
N GLU A 76 15.78 0.24 11.67
CA GLU A 76 16.07 0.86 10.37
C GLU A 76 16.02 2.38 10.52
N LEU A 77 17.06 3.08 10.06
CA LEU A 77 17.02 4.53 9.90
C LEU A 77 16.35 4.85 8.56
N LYS A 78 15.32 5.69 8.58
CA LYS A 78 14.55 6.10 7.39
C LYS A 78 14.26 7.59 7.41
N ASN A 79 13.99 8.13 6.23
CA ASN A 79 13.35 9.43 6.10
C ASN A 79 11.82 9.24 6.15
N TRP A 80 11.14 10.01 6.98
CA TRP A 80 9.68 10.07 7.08
C TRP A 80 9.24 11.53 7.08
N MET A 81 8.63 11.98 5.98
CA MET A 81 8.19 13.38 5.77
C MET A 81 9.29 14.42 5.99
N GLY A 82 10.51 14.15 5.50
CA GLY A 82 11.66 15.04 5.66
C GLY A 82 12.37 14.92 7.03
N ARG A 83 11.89 14.04 7.91
CA ARG A 83 12.46 13.79 9.23
C ARG A 83 13.20 12.46 9.28
N ALA A 84 14.39 12.44 9.86
CA ALA A 84 15.07 11.17 10.14
C ALA A 84 14.39 10.46 11.31
N VAL A 85 14.03 9.19 11.12
CA VAL A 85 13.34 8.37 12.12
C VAL A 85 13.90 6.96 12.17
N TYR A 86 13.90 6.37 13.36
CA TYR A 86 14.13 4.95 13.53
C TYR A 86 12.80 4.18 13.49
N VAL A 87 12.74 3.16 12.63
CA VAL A 87 11.69 2.14 12.65
C VAL A 87 12.24 0.91 13.37
N VAL A 88 11.78 0.68 14.59
CA VAL A 88 12.17 -0.50 15.38
C VAL A 88 11.08 -1.56 15.26
N SER A 89 11.46 -2.79 14.92
CA SER A 89 10.57 -3.94 14.80
C SER A 89 10.82 -4.94 15.93
N SER A 90 9.73 -5.36 16.58
CA SER A 90 9.68 -6.41 17.59
C SER A 90 8.56 -7.42 17.24
N PRO A 91 8.46 -8.56 17.97
CA PRO A 91 7.34 -9.48 17.83
C PRO A 91 5.97 -8.81 18.01
N ASP A 92 5.90 -7.81 18.91
CA ASP A 92 4.65 -7.10 19.24
C ASP A 92 4.24 -6.07 18.19
N GLY A 93 5.15 -5.63 17.32
CA GLY A 93 4.85 -4.65 16.29
C GLY A 93 6.03 -3.81 15.86
N LYS A 94 5.70 -2.66 15.28
CA LYS A 94 6.68 -1.64 14.89
C LYS A 94 6.40 -0.36 15.66
N ALA A 95 7.46 0.34 16.04
CA ALA A 95 7.36 1.66 16.63
C ALA A 95 8.35 2.60 15.93
N LEU A 96 7.91 3.85 15.80
CA LEU A 96 8.65 4.95 15.22
C LEU A 96 9.29 5.78 16.35
N PHE A 97 10.54 6.17 16.16
CA PHE A 97 11.29 7.03 17.08
C PHE A 97 11.97 8.14 16.30
N ASP A 98 12.08 9.32 16.90
CA ASP A 98 12.86 10.43 16.36
C ASP A 98 14.35 10.06 16.36
N ALA A 99 15.02 10.22 15.21
CA ALA A 99 16.43 9.82 15.10
C ALA A 99 17.41 10.85 15.69
N ASP A 100 16.96 12.06 15.99
CA ASP A 100 17.78 13.12 16.59
C ASP A 100 17.67 13.09 18.12
N THR A 101 16.46 12.86 18.66
CA THR A 101 16.20 12.87 20.12
C THR A 101 16.08 11.50 20.76
N GLY A 102 15.76 10.46 19.98
CA GLY A 102 15.45 9.12 20.50
C GLY A 102 14.05 9.00 21.11
N GLU A 103 13.23 10.06 21.02
CA GLU A 103 11.86 10.09 21.53
C GLU A 103 10.95 9.15 20.74
N ARG A 104 10.04 8.45 21.44
CA ARG A 104 9.06 7.58 20.79
C ARG A 104 7.94 8.42 20.16
N LEU A 105 7.79 8.31 18.85
CA LEU A 105 6.74 8.99 18.07
C LEU A 105 5.45 8.15 17.94
N SER A 106 5.53 6.84 18.16
CA SER A 106 4.36 5.96 18.12
C SER A 106 3.62 5.89 19.47
N PRO A 107 2.27 5.79 19.48
CA PRO A 107 1.39 5.72 18.31
C PRO A 107 1.25 7.06 17.59
N LEU A 108 1.14 7.02 16.26
CA LEU A 108 0.97 8.23 15.45
C LEU A 108 -0.38 8.88 15.72
N SER A 109 -0.37 10.21 15.87
CA SER A 109 -1.57 11.00 16.10
C SER A 109 -2.42 11.15 14.84
N GLU A 110 -3.65 11.64 14.99
CA GLU A 110 -4.49 12.04 13.85
C GLU A 110 -3.80 13.13 13.01
N GLY A 111 -3.10 14.07 13.67
CA GLY A 111 -2.36 15.12 12.97
C GLY A 111 -1.22 14.58 12.11
N ASP A 112 -0.50 13.55 12.61
CA ASP A 112 0.51 12.85 11.83
C ASP A 112 -0.11 12.14 10.63
N ALA A 113 -1.22 11.43 10.84
CA ALA A 113 -1.93 10.73 9.80
C ALA A 113 -2.46 11.68 8.72
N ARG A 114 -3.00 12.84 9.11
CA ARG A 114 -3.46 13.89 8.19
C ARG A 114 -2.31 14.41 7.34
N ARG A 115 -1.16 14.68 7.96
CA ARG A 115 0.03 15.18 7.26
C ARG A 115 0.59 14.15 6.27
N VAL A 116 0.64 12.87 6.65
CA VAL A 116 1.00 11.78 5.74
C VAL A 116 0.01 11.71 4.58
N ALA A 117 -1.30 11.70 4.86
CA ALA A 117 -2.32 11.61 3.82
C ALA A 117 -2.24 12.77 2.81
N LEU A 118 -2.05 14.01 3.27
CA LEU A 118 -1.91 15.17 2.38
C LEU A 118 -0.60 15.15 1.57
N GLY A 119 0.48 14.59 2.14
CA GLY A 119 1.75 14.46 1.42
C GLY A 119 1.73 13.35 0.36
N ASP A 120 0.95 12.30 0.61
CA ASP A 120 0.85 11.14 -0.27
C ASP A 120 -0.27 11.27 -1.32
N PHE A 121 -1.31 12.07 -1.08
CA PHE A 121 -2.46 12.17 -1.99
C PHE A 121 -2.13 12.99 -3.26
N VAL A 122 -2.40 12.39 -4.42
CA VAL A 122 -2.27 13.02 -5.74
C VAL A 122 -3.67 13.31 -6.28
N GLY A 123 -4.14 14.54 -6.07
CA GLY A 123 -5.43 15.07 -6.52
C GLY A 123 -5.71 16.45 -5.94
N ASP A 124 -6.80 17.08 -6.37
CA ASP A 124 -7.22 18.42 -5.90
C ASP A 124 -8.23 18.37 -4.74
N GLY A 125 -8.59 17.17 -4.29
CA GLY A 125 -9.55 16.93 -3.20
C GLY A 125 -9.00 17.27 -1.82
N GLU A 126 -9.90 17.65 -0.91
CA GLU A 126 -9.57 17.91 0.50
C GLU A 126 -9.96 16.71 1.37
N ILE A 127 -9.31 16.56 2.54
CA ILE A 127 -9.67 15.51 3.50
C ILE A 127 -11.01 15.86 4.15
N GLU A 128 -12.05 15.10 3.79
CA GLU A 128 -13.39 15.20 4.38
C GLU A 128 -13.45 14.50 5.74
N ARG A 129 -12.76 13.38 5.88
CA ARG A 129 -12.80 12.55 7.09
C ARG A 129 -11.47 11.85 7.33
N ILE A 130 -11.07 11.79 8.60
CA ILE A 130 -9.93 11.00 9.05
C ILE A 130 -10.32 10.19 10.28
N GLU A 131 -10.01 8.89 10.28
CA GLU A 131 -10.49 7.97 11.32
C GLU A 131 -9.50 6.84 11.59
N LEU A 132 -9.33 6.49 12.87
CA LEU A 132 -8.55 5.32 13.28
C LEU A 132 -9.41 4.06 13.28
N LEU A 133 -9.21 3.21 12.28
CA LEU A 133 -9.95 1.97 12.12
C LEU A 133 -9.25 0.81 12.82
N ARG A 134 -9.99 0.12 13.70
CA ARG A 134 -9.59 -1.18 14.26
C ARG A 134 -10.09 -2.35 13.40
N ASN A 135 -11.19 -2.14 12.69
CA ASN A 135 -11.82 -3.10 11.79
C ASN A 135 -11.96 -2.47 10.39
N PRO A 136 -10.88 -2.42 9.60
CA PRO A 136 -10.92 -1.87 8.24
C PRO A 136 -11.66 -2.83 7.28
N PRO A 137 -12.03 -2.36 6.06
CA PRO A 137 -12.63 -3.20 5.03
C PRO A 137 -11.76 -4.41 4.66
N ASN A 138 -12.38 -5.47 4.15
CA ASN A 138 -11.70 -6.74 3.80
C ASN A 138 -10.55 -6.60 2.77
N GLU A 139 -10.55 -5.51 2.01
CA GLU A 139 -9.50 -5.19 1.05
C GLU A 139 -8.19 -4.77 1.72
N PHE A 140 -8.24 -4.25 2.95
CA PHE A 140 -7.05 -3.87 3.71
C PHE A 140 -6.40 -5.10 4.34
N ARG A 141 -5.21 -5.46 3.86
CA ARG A 141 -4.42 -6.62 4.35
C ARG A 141 -3.28 -6.23 5.30
N GLY A 142 -3.27 -4.99 5.80
CA GLY A 142 -2.24 -4.48 6.71
C GLY A 142 -2.50 -4.76 8.18
N LYS A 143 -1.63 -4.26 9.06
CA LYS A 143 -1.81 -4.34 10.51
C LYS A 143 -2.81 -3.29 10.99
N VAL A 144 -3.58 -3.64 12.02
CA VAL A 144 -4.53 -2.76 12.71
C VAL A 144 -3.99 -2.34 14.09
N PRO A 145 -4.40 -1.17 14.62
CA PRO A 145 -5.27 -0.18 13.98
C PRO A 145 -4.58 0.59 12.86
N VAL A 146 -5.38 1.15 11.93
CA VAL A 146 -4.91 1.90 10.76
C VAL A 146 -5.71 3.19 10.58
N TRP A 147 -5.02 4.28 10.27
CA TRP A 147 -5.66 5.55 9.91
C TRP A 147 -6.20 5.50 8.47
N ARG A 148 -7.45 5.89 8.27
CA ARG A 148 -8.07 6.12 6.95
C ARG A 148 -8.32 7.61 6.78
N ALA A 149 -7.93 8.17 5.64
CA ALA A 149 -8.32 9.50 5.20
C ALA A 149 -9.19 9.38 3.95
N ASP A 150 -10.37 10.00 3.96
CA ASP A 150 -11.29 10.06 2.83
C ASP A 150 -11.19 11.46 2.21
N PHE A 151 -10.97 11.51 0.89
CA PHE A 151 -10.84 12.74 0.11
C PHE A 151 -12.09 12.96 -0.77
N SER A 152 -12.42 14.22 -1.04
CA SER A 152 -13.53 14.66 -1.92
C SER A 152 -13.23 14.46 -3.41
#